data_AF-A0A1V3WE89-F1
#
_entry.id   AF-A0A1V3WE89-F1
#
_cell.length_a   1.000
_cell.length_b   1.000
_cell.length_c   1.000
_cell.angle_alpha   90.00
_cell.angle_beta   90.00
_cell.angle_gamma   90.00
#
_symmetry.space_group_name_H-M   'P 1'
#
loop_
_entity.id
_entity.type
_entity.pdbx_description
1 polymer ?
#
loop_
_entity_poly.entity_id
_entity_poly.type
_entity_poly.pdbx_seq_one_letter_code
_entity_poly.pdbx_strand_id
1 'polypeptide(L)'
;MKHTGGTWSTYLGQLRRAGLIHEDATGFTLTEAGWTYLGHRPAPMTAQELQQHYLGVLRAGAARMLQAAIDAYPNGLTKNQLAHEAGVSVSGGTFSTYLGQLRRNGLVDQHDDLVIATEVLMHGATSNQLG
;
A
#
# COMPACT_ATOMS: atom_id res chain seq x y z
N MET A 1 11.64 -13.00 -4.52
CA MET A 1 12.80 -12.48 -3.77
C MET A 1 12.42 -12.43 -2.29
N LYS A 2 13.02 -13.27 -1.45
CA LYS A 2 12.81 -13.28 0.01
C LYS A 2 13.87 -12.38 0.65
N HIS A 3 13.46 -11.26 1.26
CA HIS A 3 14.35 -10.50 2.15
C HIS A 3 14.33 -11.16 3.53
N THR A 4 15.05 -12.27 3.70
CA THR A 4 15.33 -12.84 5.03
C THR A 4 16.72 -12.37 5.45
N GLY A 5 16.85 -11.08 5.75
CA GLY A 5 18.08 -10.53 6.33
C GLY A 5 18.14 -10.87 7.82
N GLY A 6 19.23 -11.49 8.28
CA GLY A 6 19.39 -11.96 9.66
C GLY A 6 19.04 -10.94 10.75
N THR A 7 19.23 -9.65 10.50
CA THR A 7 18.89 -8.57 11.43
C THR A 7 17.38 -8.38 11.64
N TRP A 8 16.57 -8.56 10.59
CA TRP A 8 15.11 -8.43 10.68
C TRP A 8 14.52 -9.48 11.63
N SER A 9 14.91 -10.75 11.45
CA SER A 9 14.46 -11.85 12.32
C SER A 9 14.91 -11.68 13.77
N THR A 10 16.09 -11.10 14.00
CA THR A 10 16.58 -10.79 15.36
C THR A 10 15.75 -9.69 16.03
N TYR A 11 15.48 -8.57 15.36
CA TYR A 11 14.66 -7.50 15.94
C TYR A 11 13.21 -7.92 16.14
N LEU A 12 12.63 -8.61 15.15
CA LEU A 12 11.28 -9.14 15.24
C LEU A 12 11.15 -10.18 16.39
N GLY A 13 12.16 -11.04 16.56
CA GLY A 13 12.24 -11.97 17.67
C GLY A 13 12.42 -11.31 19.04
N GLN A 14 13.01 -10.12 19.11
CA GLN A 14 13.04 -9.32 20.34
C GLN A 14 11.67 -8.72 20.66
N LEU A 15 10.99 -8.13 19.67
CA LEU A 15 9.64 -7.57 19.84
C LEU A 15 8.63 -8.65 20.27
N ARG A 16 8.72 -9.85 19.70
CA ARG A 16 7.88 -11.00 20.06
C ARG A 16 8.16 -11.49 21.49
N ARG A 17 9.43 -11.64 21.88
CA ARG A 17 9.81 -12.02 23.25
C ARG A 17 9.42 -10.97 24.29
N ALA A 18 9.42 -9.69 23.91
CA ALA A 18 8.96 -8.59 24.75
C ALA A 18 7.43 -8.48 24.82
N GLY A 19 6.68 -9.32 24.10
CA GLY A 19 5.22 -9.32 24.10
C GLY A 19 4.60 -8.06 23.48
N LEU A 20 5.36 -7.30 22.68
CA LEU A 20 4.91 -6.03 22.09
C LEU A 20 4.12 -6.23 20.79
N ILE A 21 4.28 -7.39 20.15
CA ILE A 21 3.59 -7.75 18.90
C ILE A 21 2.83 -9.07 19.04
N HIS A 22 1.67 -9.14 18.41
CA HIS A 22 0.91 -10.35 18.15
C HIS A 22 1.14 -10.75 16.68
N GLU A 23 1.32 -12.04 16.43
CA GLU A 23 1.49 -12.60 15.08
C GLU A 23 0.34 -13.57 14.81
N ASP A 24 -0.37 -13.37 13.70
CA ASP A 24 -1.43 -14.23 13.21
C ASP A 24 -1.21 -14.60 11.73
N ALA A 25 -2.18 -15.29 11.13
CA ALA A 25 -2.11 -15.72 9.73
C ALA A 25 -2.07 -14.54 8.73
N THR A 26 -2.48 -13.34 9.14
CA THR A 26 -2.56 -12.14 8.32
C THR A 26 -1.34 -11.22 8.49
N GLY A 27 -0.62 -11.33 9.60
CA GLY A 27 0.64 -10.63 9.82
C GLY A 27 0.92 -10.32 11.29
N PHE A 28 1.46 -9.13 11.54
CA PHE A 28 1.84 -8.67 12.88
C PHE A 28 1.01 -7.45 13.28
N THR A 29 0.49 -7.45 14.50
CA THR A 29 -0.18 -6.30 15.13
C THR A 29 0.48 -5.94 16.45
N LEU A 30 0.38 -4.69 16.89
CA LEU A 30 0.85 -4.29 18.22
C LEU A 30 -0.11 -4.80 19.30
N THR A 31 0.43 -5.38 20.37
CA THR A 31 -0.35 -5.68 21.59
C THR A 31 -0.66 -4.40 22.35
N GLU A 32 -1.53 -4.48 23.36
CA GLU A 32 -1.78 -3.34 24.26
C GLU A 32 -0.49 -2.87 24.96
N ALA A 33 0.41 -3.80 25.31
CA ALA A 33 1.74 -3.47 25.84
C ALA A 33 2.62 -2.79 24.78
N GLY A 34 2.53 -3.21 23.52
CA GLY A 34 3.19 -2.56 22.38
C GLY A 34 2.74 -1.11 22.19
N TRP A 35 1.43 -0.86 22.25
CA TRP A 35 0.88 0.50 22.17
C TRP A 35 1.29 1.36 23.37
N THR A 36 1.27 0.79 24.57
CA THR A 36 1.75 1.46 25.79
C THR A 36 3.23 1.84 25.68
N TYR A 37 4.07 0.97 25.12
CA TYR A 37 5.49 1.23 24.90
C TYR A 37 5.74 2.39 23.93
N LEU A 38 4.88 2.58 22.92
CA LEU A 38 4.96 3.71 21.99
C LEU A 38 4.46 5.03 22.61
N GLY A 39 3.67 4.98 23.70
CA GLY A 39 3.14 6.16 24.39
C GLY A 39 2.07 6.93 23.61
N HIS A 40 1.75 6.50 22.39
CA HIS A 40 0.67 7.05 21.58
C HIS A 40 0.07 5.97 20.67
N ARG A 41 -1.24 6.08 20.42
CA ARG A 41 -1.95 5.32 19.38
C ARG A 41 -2.43 6.34 18.35
N PRO A 42 -1.73 6.49 17.20
CA PRO A 42 -2.21 7.40 16.18
C PRO A 42 -3.57 6.91 15.69
N ALA A 43 -4.48 7.84 15.41
CA ALA A 43 -5.71 7.47 14.73
C ALA A 43 -5.35 6.80 13.39
N PRO A 44 -6.05 5.72 12.99
CA PRO A 44 -5.87 5.18 11.66
C PRO A 44 -6.13 6.28 10.63
N MET A 45 -5.27 6.37 9.63
CA MET A 45 -5.48 7.34 8.54
C MET A 45 -6.81 7.03 7.85
N THR A 46 -7.58 8.08 7.59
CA THR A 46 -8.73 7.97 6.70
C THR A 46 -8.27 7.61 5.28
N ALA A 47 -9.17 7.05 4.46
CA ALA A 47 -8.87 6.76 3.06
C ALA A 47 -8.32 8.00 2.32
N GLN A 48 -8.94 9.16 2.55
CA GLN A 48 -8.51 10.41 1.95
C GLN A 48 -7.10 10.82 2.37
N GLU A 49 -6.79 10.75 3.67
CA GLU A 49 -5.43 11.06 4.16
C GLU A 49 -4.40 10.08 3.60
N LEU A 50 -4.76 8.80 3.47
CA LEU A 50 -3.89 7.78 2.88
C LEU A 50 -3.60 8.07 1.40
N GLN A 51 -4.64 8.41 0.63
CA GLN A 51 -4.50 8.82 -0.77
C GLN A 51 -3.62 10.06 -0.90
N GLN A 52 -3.91 11.12 -0.12
CA GLN A 52 -3.12 12.35 -0.13
C GLN A 52 -1.66 12.13 0.25
N HIS A 53 -1.40 11.28 1.25
CA HIS A 53 -0.05 10.90 1.64
C HIS A 53 0.71 10.27 0.48
N TYR A 54 0.14 9.25 -0.16
CA TYR A 54 0.82 8.59 -1.29
C TYR A 54 0.98 9.49 -2.51
N LEU A 55 -0.03 10.30 -2.84
CA LEU A 55 0.07 11.28 -3.92
C LEU A 55 1.18 12.31 -3.66
N GLY A 56 1.43 12.67 -2.40
CA GLY A 56 2.49 13.61 -2.01
C GLY A 56 3.91 13.03 -2.01
N VAL A 57 4.09 11.74 -1.70
CA VAL A 57 5.43 11.11 -1.62
C VAL A 57 5.89 10.45 -2.91
N LEU A 58 4.96 10.15 -3.83
CA LEU A 58 5.28 9.54 -5.11
C LEU A 58 5.91 10.53 -6.09
N ARG A 59 6.73 10.02 -7.02
CA ARG A 59 7.20 10.82 -8.15
C ARG A 59 6.00 11.27 -8.99
N ALA A 60 6.03 12.48 -9.53
CA ALA A 60 4.89 13.09 -10.24
C ALA A 60 4.21 12.17 -11.28
N GLY A 61 4.96 11.39 -12.05
CA GLY A 61 4.36 10.42 -12.99
C GLY A 61 3.64 9.25 -12.32
N ALA A 62 4.20 8.70 -11.23
CA ALA A 62 3.55 7.65 -10.44
C ALA A 62 2.34 8.18 -9.67
N ALA A 63 2.40 9.42 -9.16
CA ALA A 63 1.27 10.08 -8.51
C ALA A 63 0.10 10.28 -9.48
N ARG A 64 0.36 10.74 -10.72
CA ARG A 64 -0.69 10.84 -11.76
C ARG A 64 -1.29 9.49 -12.14
N MET A 65 -0.48 8.43 -12.22
CA MET A 65 -1.00 7.07 -12.43
C MET A 65 -1.86 6.60 -11.26
N LEU A 66 -1.45 6.87 -10.02
CA LEU A 66 -2.25 6.54 -8.85
C LEU A 66 -3.59 7.28 -8.86
N GLN A 67 -3.58 8.58 -9.17
CA GLN A 67 -4.80 9.38 -9.26
C GLN A 67 -5.77 8.81 -10.30
N ALA A 68 -5.28 8.48 -11.50
CA ALA A 68 -6.13 7.87 -12.54
C ALA A 68 -6.74 6.52 -12.09
N ALA A 69 -6.00 5.71 -11.33
CA ALA A 69 -6.53 4.46 -10.77
C ALA A 69 -7.59 4.70 -9.67
N ILE A 70 -7.41 5.73 -8.83
CA ILE A 70 -8.38 6.15 -7.81
C ILE A 70 -9.67 6.62 -8.49
N ASP A 71 -9.55 7.45 -9.52
CA ASP A 71 -10.70 8.04 -10.23
C ASP A 71 -11.53 6.98 -10.97
N ALA A 72 -10.90 5.89 -11.41
CA ALA A 72 -11.54 4.79 -12.13
C ALA A 72 -12.06 3.66 -11.23
N TYR A 73 -11.78 3.71 -9.92
CA TYR A 73 -12.25 2.70 -8.97
C TYR A 73 -13.79 2.73 -8.88
N PRO A 74 -14.48 1.56 -8.81
CA PRO A 74 -13.94 0.20 -8.70
C PRO A 74 -13.67 -0.51 -10.04
N ASN A 75 -13.96 0.13 -11.17
CA ASN A 75 -13.92 -0.52 -12.49
C ASN A 75 -12.49 -0.81 -12.98
N GLY A 76 -11.53 0.05 -12.62
CA GLY A 76 -10.14 -0.06 -13.04
C GLY A 76 -9.86 0.43 -14.47
N LEU A 77 -8.59 0.40 -14.86
CA LEU A 77 -8.12 0.82 -16.17
C LEU A 77 -7.18 -0.21 -16.78
N THR A 78 -7.25 -0.41 -18.09
CA THR A 78 -6.20 -1.12 -18.82
C THR A 78 -4.88 -0.35 -18.72
N LYS A 79 -3.74 -1.01 -18.92
CA LYS A 79 -2.42 -0.33 -18.92
C LYS A 79 -2.33 0.85 -19.89
N ASN A 80 -2.96 0.73 -21.06
CA ASN A 80 -2.98 1.79 -22.07
C ASN A 80 -3.83 2.98 -21.61
N GLN A 81 -5.03 2.73 -21.06
CA GLN A 81 -5.87 3.78 -20.50
C GLN A 81 -5.17 4.46 -19.31
N LEU A 82 -4.60 3.68 -18.40
CA LEU A 82 -3.88 4.20 -17.24
C LEU A 82 -2.73 5.13 -17.64
N ALA A 83 -1.95 4.76 -18.66
CA ALA A 83 -0.88 5.59 -19.17
C ALA A 83 -1.38 6.85 -19.87
N HIS A 84 -2.47 6.73 -20.64
CA HIS A 84 -3.15 7.85 -21.29
C HIS A 84 -3.64 8.88 -20.27
N GLU A 85 -4.45 8.44 -19.30
CA GLU A 85 -4.99 9.31 -18.23
C GLU A 85 -3.87 9.91 -17.38
N ALA A 86 -2.82 9.14 -17.10
CA ALA A 86 -1.67 9.65 -16.35
C ALA A 86 -0.76 10.57 -17.16
N GLY A 87 -0.97 10.74 -18.47
CA GLY A 87 -0.08 11.48 -19.36
C GLY A 87 1.36 10.97 -19.27
N VAL A 88 1.55 9.65 -19.27
CA VAL A 88 2.85 8.96 -19.24
C VAL A 88 2.99 8.15 -20.52
N SER A 89 4.15 8.23 -21.19
CA SER A 89 4.38 7.39 -22.37
C SER A 89 4.44 5.91 -22.00
N VAL A 90 3.60 5.09 -22.66
CA VAL A 90 3.55 3.62 -22.52
C VAL A 90 4.84 2.96 -23.02
N SER A 91 5.53 3.56 -24.00
CA SER A 91 6.63 2.92 -24.73
C SER A 91 8.00 2.97 -24.02
N GLY A 92 8.07 3.50 -22.80
CA GLY A 92 9.30 3.62 -22.03
C GLY A 92 9.29 2.79 -20.74
N GLY A 93 10.49 2.39 -20.27
CA GLY A 93 10.66 1.68 -18.98
C GLY A 93 10.14 2.43 -17.75
N THR A 94 9.83 3.72 -17.88
CA THR A 94 9.26 4.58 -16.83
C THR A 94 7.85 4.14 -16.40
N PHE A 95 6.97 3.77 -17.34
CA PHE A 95 5.61 3.31 -17.00
C PHE A 95 5.67 2.05 -16.12
N SER A 96 6.42 1.05 -16.57
CA SER A 96 6.61 -0.21 -15.82
C SER A 96 7.25 0.03 -14.45
N THR A 97 8.14 1.01 -14.34
CA THR A 97 8.76 1.42 -13.06
C THR A 97 7.70 1.99 -12.10
N TYR A 98 6.83 2.88 -12.59
CA TYR A 98 5.76 3.46 -11.78
C TYR A 98 4.73 2.40 -11.38
N LEU A 99 4.25 1.58 -12.32
CA LEU A 99 3.31 0.50 -12.01
C LEU A 99 3.90 -0.48 -10.99
N GLY A 100 5.17 -0.86 -11.16
CA GLY A 100 5.88 -1.70 -10.20
C GLY A 100 6.06 -1.04 -8.83
N GLN A 101 6.18 0.28 -8.76
CA GLN A 101 6.18 1.02 -7.48
C GLN A 101 4.80 0.99 -6.83
N LEU A 102 3.73 1.27 -7.57
CA LEU A 102 2.37 1.28 -7.02
C LEU A 102 1.97 -0.11 -6.47
N ARG A 103 2.26 -1.18 -7.21
CA ARG A 103 2.00 -2.56 -6.78
C ARG A 103 2.79 -2.96 -5.54
N ARG A 104 4.09 -2.64 -5.49
CA ARG A 104 4.93 -2.96 -4.31
C ARG A 104 4.49 -2.23 -3.05
N ASN A 105 3.84 -1.08 -3.18
CA ASN A 105 3.27 -0.34 -2.05
C ASN A 105 1.81 -0.74 -1.74
N GLY A 106 1.25 -1.74 -2.43
CA GLY A 106 -0.12 -2.20 -2.20
C GLY A 106 -1.21 -1.19 -2.57
N LEU A 107 -0.89 -0.23 -3.45
CA LEU A 107 -1.79 0.86 -3.81
C LEU A 107 -2.75 0.49 -4.94
N VAL A 108 -2.28 -0.41 -5.82
CA VAL A 108 -3.07 -0.95 -6.92
C VAL A 108 -2.85 -2.44 -7.03
N ASP A 109 -3.91 -3.16 -7.40
CA ASP A 109 -3.87 -4.54 -7.83
C ASP A 109 -4.00 -4.64 -9.35
N GLN A 110 -3.55 -5.77 -9.88
CA GLN A 110 -3.72 -6.09 -11.29
C GLN A 110 -4.53 -7.37 -11.42
N HIS A 111 -5.72 -7.24 -12.01
CA HIS A 111 -6.61 -8.35 -12.34
C HIS A 111 -6.73 -8.40 -13.86
N ASP A 112 -6.26 -9.49 -14.46
CA ASP A 112 -6.13 -9.62 -15.91
C ASP A 112 -5.36 -8.43 -16.54
N ASP A 113 -6.02 -7.66 -17.40
CA ASP A 113 -5.47 -6.47 -18.05
C ASP A 113 -5.79 -5.16 -17.31
N LEU A 114 -6.61 -5.21 -16.27
CA LEU A 114 -7.05 -4.07 -15.47
C LEU A 114 -6.12 -3.81 -14.28
N VAL A 115 -5.85 -2.54 -14.04
CA VAL A 115 -5.20 -2.00 -12.86
C VAL A 115 -6.26 -1.28 -12.04
N ILE A 116 -6.43 -1.69 -10.79
CA ILE A 116 -7.51 -1.23 -9.91
C ILE A 116 -6.89 -0.71 -8.61
N ALA A 117 -7.34 0.44 -8.09
CA ALA A 117 -6.96 0.88 -6.75
C ALA A 117 -7.41 -0.13 -5.69
N THR A 118 -6.61 -0.35 -4.65
CA THR A 118 -6.95 -1.34 -3.61
C THR A 118 -8.03 -0.85 -2.66
N GLU A 119 -8.81 -1.78 -2.09
CA GLU A 119 -9.82 -1.49 -1.08
C GLU A 119 -9.28 -0.70 0.11
N VAL A 120 -8.07 -1.05 0.57
CA VAL A 120 -7.40 -0.35 1.69
C VAL A 120 -7.10 1.10 1.33
N LEU A 121 -6.71 1.38 0.08
CA LEU A 121 -6.49 2.75 -0.39
C LEU A 121 -7.81 3.53 -0.50
N MET A 122 -8.90 2.88 -0.89
CA MET A 122 -10.19 3.53 -1.14
C MET A 122 -11.04 3.71 0.12
N HIS A 123 -10.86 2.86 1.13
CA HIS A 123 -11.74 2.80 2.30
C HIS A 123 -10.98 2.81 3.64
N GLY A 124 -9.65 2.82 3.63
CA GLY A 124 -8.81 2.82 4.82
C GLY A 124 -8.77 1.46 5.52
N ALA A 125 -8.25 1.42 6.76
CA ALA A 125 -8.08 0.18 7.52
C ALA A 125 -9.41 -0.50 7.95
N THR A 126 -10.55 0.14 7.72
CA THR A 126 -11.89 -0.35 8.11
C THR A 126 -12.43 -1.48 7.23
N SER A 127 -11.83 -1.76 6.07
CA SER A 127 -12.38 -2.72 5.09
C SER A 127 -12.18 -4.20 5.43
N ASN A 128 -11.29 -4.53 6.37
CA ASN A 128 -10.96 -5.93 6.68
C ASN A 128 -11.85 -6.54 7.79
N GLN A 129 -13.02 -5.95 8.07
CA GLN A 129 -13.95 -6.39 9.13
C GLN A 129 -15.22 -7.09 8.60
N LEU A 130 -15.33 -7.36 7.30
CA LEU A 130 -16.45 -8.10 6.70
C LEU A 130 -15.94 -9.35 5.98
N GLY A 131 -15.70 -10.40 6.76
CA GLY A 131 -15.37 -11.75 6.29
C GLY A 131 -15.63 -12.76 7.40
#